data_AF-X1CQY7-F1
#
_entry.id   AF-X1CQY7-F1
#
_cell.length_a   1.000
_cell.length_b   1.000
_cell.length_c   1.000
_cell.angle_alpha   90.00
_cell.angle_beta   90.00
_cell.angle_gamma   90.00
#
_symmetry.space_group_name_H-M   'P 1'
#
loop_
_entity.id
_entity.type
_entity.pdbx_description
1 polymer ?
#
loop_
_entity_poly.entity_id
_entity_poly.type
_entity_poly.pdbx_seq_one_letter_code
_entity_poly.pdbx_strand_id
1 'polypeptide(L)'
;VVVSTDDGEIAQVAMRFSAEVIIRPAEISGDSAPSELALLHVLEHLEAVEGYEPEWFVFLQCTSPLTIPEDIDATVKVLLESQADTALAVTPFHYFLWAYRAGEGVSINHNKDVRPLRQERESQYRETGAVYAMRTEGFRRSRHRFFGKTELYVMPNERCLEIDDPVDFRIAEVLLRDRQQAEQAGSLPKKVEAVVLDFDGVFTDNKVLTSEYGGEAVICNRSDGWGLARLKEAGVPILVLSTEHNSIVAARCNKLGLECRQAVSDKLHVLDAWLDEKCISRDAV
;
A
#
# COMPACT_ATOMS: atom_id res chain seq x y z
N VAL A 1 -12.15 4.63 14.32
CA VAL A 1 -10.83 5.05 13.80
C VAL A 1 -10.85 6.56 13.77
N VAL A 2 -9.89 7.20 14.43
CA VAL A 2 -9.86 8.65 14.62
C VAL A 2 -8.64 9.21 13.90
N VAL A 3 -8.81 10.30 13.17
CA VAL A 3 -7.72 11.12 12.61
C VAL A 3 -7.70 12.47 13.34
N SER A 4 -6.60 12.72 14.06
CA SER A 4 -6.34 14.01 14.68
C SER A 4 -5.59 14.91 13.71
N THR A 5 -6.14 16.07 13.36
CA THR A 5 -5.49 17.03 12.45
C THR A 5 -5.91 18.46 12.73
N ASP A 6 -5.04 19.41 12.43
CA ASP A 6 -5.30 20.85 12.41
C ASP A 6 -5.55 21.38 10.99
N ASP A 7 -5.45 20.52 9.97
CA ASP A 7 -5.56 20.88 8.56
C ASP A 7 -6.91 20.45 7.96
N GLY A 8 -7.57 21.40 7.27
CA GLY A 8 -8.89 21.19 6.67
C GLY A 8 -8.89 20.25 5.45
N GLU A 9 -7.79 20.16 4.70
CA GLU A 9 -7.65 19.22 3.58
C GLU A 9 -7.45 17.80 4.10
N ILE A 10 -6.61 17.61 5.13
CA ILE A 10 -6.42 16.31 5.80
C ILE A 10 -7.76 15.83 6.38
N ALA A 11 -8.51 16.70 7.06
CA ALA A 11 -9.84 16.39 7.58
C ALA A 11 -10.79 15.89 6.49
N GLN A 12 -10.82 16.56 5.33
CA GLN A 12 -11.66 16.16 4.21
C GLN A 12 -11.27 14.79 3.64
N VAL A 13 -9.96 14.51 3.52
CA VAL A 13 -9.49 13.19 3.08
C VAL A 13 -9.91 12.12 4.08
N ALA A 14 -9.70 12.33 5.38
CA ALA A 14 -10.08 11.39 6.43
C ALA A 14 -11.58 11.04 6.40
N MET A 15 -12.45 12.05 6.26
CA MET A 15 -13.90 11.84 6.16
C MET A 15 -14.30 11.03 4.91
N ARG A 16 -13.61 11.18 3.78
CA ARG A 16 -13.86 10.36 2.57
C ARG A 16 -13.59 8.88 2.82
N PHE A 17 -12.68 8.56 3.74
CA PHE A 17 -12.38 7.20 4.18
C PHE A 17 -13.19 6.78 5.43
N SER A 18 -14.25 7.51 5.77
CA SER A 18 -15.12 7.25 6.93
C SER A 18 -14.40 7.27 8.29
N ALA A 19 -13.23 7.91 8.37
CA ALA A 19 -12.57 8.15 9.64
C ALA A 19 -13.23 9.34 10.35
N GLU A 20 -13.37 9.24 11.66
CA GLU A 20 -13.78 10.33 12.51
C GLU A 20 -12.64 11.36 12.62
N VAL A 21 -12.98 12.64 12.59
CA VAL A 21 -11.99 13.73 12.62
C VAL A 21 -12.11 14.50 13.92
N ILE A 22 -10.99 14.60 14.64
CA ILE A 22 -10.85 15.48 15.80
C ILE A 22 -9.91 16.62 15.40
N ILE A 23 -10.44 17.85 15.42
CA ILE A 23 -9.66 19.04 15.12
C ILE A 23 -8.71 19.34 16.28
N ARG A 24 -7.42 19.33 15.99
CA ARG A 24 -6.35 19.54 16.96
C ARG A 24 -6.04 21.04 17.10
N PRO A 25 -5.85 21.56 18.33
CA PRO A 25 -5.44 22.94 18.55
C PRO A 25 -4.06 23.26 17.93
N ALA A 26 -3.87 24.51 17.51
CA ALA A 26 -2.63 24.95 16.85
C ALA A 26 -1.40 24.82 17.77
N GLU A 27 -1.60 24.95 19.09
CA GLU A 27 -0.55 24.90 20.11
C GLU A 27 0.16 23.54 20.19
N ILE A 28 -0.47 22.47 19.68
CA ILE A 28 0.04 21.10 19.72
C ILE A 28 0.19 20.48 18.32
N SER A 29 0.29 21.31 17.29
CA SER A 29 0.33 20.88 15.88
C SER A 29 1.61 21.22 15.12
N GLY A 30 2.51 22.03 15.69
CA GLY A 30 3.77 22.42 15.04
C GLY A 30 4.86 21.35 15.09
N ASP A 31 5.94 21.56 14.33
CA ASP A 31 7.07 20.61 14.17
C ASP A 31 7.76 20.18 15.48
N SER A 32 7.63 20.99 16.54
CA SER A 32 8.19 20.71 17.86
C SER A 32 7.21 20.02 18.82
N ALA A 33 5.95 19.84 18.41
CA ALA A 33 4.94 19.18 19.23
C ALA A 33 5.13 17.66 19.17
N PRO A 34 5.37 16.99 20.31
CA PRO A 34 5.48 15.54 20.34
C PRO A 34 4.11 14.91 20.06
N SER A 35 4.10 13.77 19.35
CA SER A 35 2.86 13.05 18.99
C SER A 35 2.01 12.70 20.22
N GLU A 36 2.65 12.53 21.37
CA GLU A 36 2.03 12.31 22.69
C GLU A 36 0.96 13.36 23.03
N LEU A 37 1.16 14.63 22.69
CA LEU A 37 0.18 15.69 22.97
C LEU A 37 -1.09 15.51 22.13
N ALA A 38 -0.94 15.11 20.86
CA ALA A 38 -2.08 14.82 20.00
C ALA A 38 -2.86 13.61 20.50
N LEU A 39 -2.17 12.56 20.96
CA LEU A 39 -2.81 11.38 21.55
C LEU A 39 -3.59 11.70 22.83
N LEU A 40 -3.00 12.50 23.74
CA LEU A 40 -3.69 12.96 24.95
C LEU A 40 -4.93 13.79 24.60
N HIS A 41 -4.82 14.71 23.64
CA HIS A 41 -5.94 15.53 23.18
C HIS A 41 -7.09 14.68 22.64
N VAL A 42 -6.80 13.63 21.86
CA VAL A 42 -7.83 12.68 21.38
C VAL A 42 -8.51 11.97 22.55
N LEU A 43 -7.74 11.42 23.50
CA LEU A 43 -8.32 10.72 24.66
C LEU A 43 -9.19 11.64 25.52
N GLU A 44 -8.75 12.88 25.75
CA GLU A 44 -9.52 13.90 26.47
C GLU A 44 -10.81 14.28 25.72
N HIS A 45 -10.77 14.36 24.38
CA HIS A 45 -11.95 14.59 23.56
C HIS A 45 -12.98 13.47 23.68
N LEU A 46 -12.54 12.21 23.52
CA LEU A 46 -13.43 11.04 23.63
C LEU A 46 -14.11 10.98 25.01
N GLU A 47 -13.36 11.26 26.08
CA GLU A 47 -13.90 11.29 27.43
C GLU A 47 -14.90 12.45 27.63
N ALA A 48 -14.53 13.67 27.23
CA ALA A 48 -15.32 14.87 27.52
C ALA A 48 -16.53 15.06 26.59
N VAL A 49 -16.44 14.64 25.33
CA VAL A 49 -17.46 14.89 24.29
C VAL A 49 -18.29 13.64 24.03
N GLU A 50 -17.66 12.46 23.98
CA GLU A 50 -18.33 11.20 23.65
C GLU A 50 -18.65 10.34 24.88
N GLY A 51 -18.08 10.69 26.04
CA GLY A 51 -18.41 10.07 27.31
C GLY A 51 -17.85 8.66 27.47
N TYR A 52 -16.77 8.30 26.77
CA TYR A 52 -16.11 7.01 26.93
C TYR A 52 -14.58 7.14 26.92
N GLU A 53 -13.93 6.16 27.56
CA GLU A 53 -12.48 6.00 27.53
C GLU A 53 -12.15 4.59 27.01
N PRO A 54 -11.32 4.46 25.96
CA PRO A 54 -10.90 3.14 25.50
C PRO A 54 -9.94 2.50 26.52
N GLU A 55 -10.03 1.19 26.75
CA GLU A 55 -9.10 0.48 27.64
C GLU A 55 -7.67 0.48 27.06
N TRP A 56 -7.57 0.32 25.74
CA TRP A 56 -6.35 0.41 24.96
C TRP A 56 -6.61 1.17 23.67
N PHE A 57 -5.56 1.77 23.12
CA PHE A 57 -5.60 2.42 21.80
C PHE A 57 -4.37 2.05 20.99
N VAL A 58 -4.48 2.20 19.67
CA VAL A 58 -3.39 1.97 18.72
C VAL A 58 -3.06 3.27 18.02
N PHE A 59 -1.81 3.70 18.14
CA PHE A 59 -1.26 4.82 17.41
C PHE A 59 -0.62 4.32 16.10
N LEU A 60 -1.14 4.82 14.98
CA LEU A 60 -0.66 4.54 13.64
C LEU A 60 -0.06 5.81 13.05
N GLN A 61 1.20 5.75 12.60
CA GLN A 61 1.79 6.89 11.88
C GLN A 61 1.54 6.74 10.38
N CYS A 62 1.05 7.82 9.75
CA CYS A 62 0.83 7.84 8.30
C CYS A 62 2.14 7.86 7.49
N THR A 63 3.29 8.02 8.14
CA THR A 63 4.63 7.95 7.54
C THR A 63 5.04 6.51 7.18
N SER A 64 4.31 5.49 7.64
CA SER A 64 4.58 4.07 7.33
C SER A 64 3.50 3.47 6.41
N PRO A 65 3.44 3.84 5.11
CA PRO A 65 2.31 3.50 4.22
C PRO A 65 2.25 2.03 3.81
N LEU A 66 3.29 1.24 4.11
CA LEU A 66 3.36 -0.18 3.76
C LEU A 66 2.71 -1.09 4.82
N THR A 67 2.28 -0.51 5.94
CA THR A 67 1.55 -1.18 7.03
C THR A 67 0.25 -1.78 6.51
N ILE A 68 -0.05 -3.02 6.88
CA ILE A 68 -1.31 -3.71 6.53
C ILE A 68 -2.09 -4.09 7.79
N PRO A 69 -3.39 -4.44 7.69
CA PRO A 69 -4.22 -4.79 8.84
C PRO A 69 -3.61 -5.87 9.74
N GLU A 70 -2.93 -6.85 9.15
CA GLU A 70 -2.29 -7.95 9.88
C GLU A 70 -1.17 -7.46 10.83
N ASP A 71 -0.50 -6.34 10.52
CA ASP A 71 0.50 -5.75 11.40
C ASP A 71 -0.14 -5.14 12.65
N ILE A 72 -1.29 -4.50 12.47
CA ILE A 72 -2.08 -3.90 13.55
C ILE A 72 -2.59 -5.01 14.46
N ASP A 73 -3.25 -6.02 13.88
CA ASP A 73 -3.81 -7.15 14.60
C ASP A 73 -2.74 -7.93 15.36
N ALA A 74 -1.59 -8.21 14.73
CA ALA A 74 -0.50 -8.91 15.38
C ALA A 74 0.13 -8.11 16.53
N THR A 75 0.24 -6.78 16.40
CA THR A 75 0.75 -5.90 17.46
C THR A 75 -0.21 -5.85 18.66
N VAL A 76 -1.52 -5.76 18.40
CA VAL A 76 -2.53 -5.84 19.47
C VAL A 76 -2.54 -7.21 20.12
N LYS A 77 -2.42 -8.28 19.33
CA LYS A 77 -2.40 -9.65 19.82
C LYS A 77 -1.27 -9.90 20.83
N VAL A 78 -0.03 -9.48 20.52
CA VAL A 78 1.09 -9.65 21.46
C VAL A 78 0.88 -8.85 22.75
N LEU A 79 0.25 -7.67 22.70
CA LEU A 79 -0.09 -6.91 23.90
C LEU A 79 -1.06 -7.69 24.79
N LEU A 80 -2.12 -8.25 24.20
CA LEU A 80 -3.17 -8.96 24.91
C LEU A 80 -2.70 -10.29 25.49
N GLU A 81 -2.02 -11.13 24.69
CA GLU A 81 -1.58 -12.47 25.10
C GLU A 81 -0.53 -12.41 26.22
N SER A 82 0.37 -11.43 26.16
CA SER A 82 1.41 -11.23 27.16
C SER A 82 0.98 -10.38 28.35
N GLN A 83 -0.27 -9.89 28.37
CA GLN A 83 -0.78 -8.92 29.35
C GLN A 83 0.18 -7.73 29.53
N ALA A 84 0.69 -7.22 28.40
CA ALA A 84 1.63 -6.11 28.39
C ALA A 84 0.91 -4.76 28.54
N ASP A 85 1.68 -3.74 28.91
CA ASP A 85 1.22 -2.36 29.00
C ASP A 85 1.34 -1.64 27.65
N THR A 86 2.39 -2.00 26.89
CA THR A 86 2.61 -1.49 25.53
C THR A 86 3.09 -2.60 24.59
N ALA A 87 2.84 -2.42 23.30
CA ALA A 87 3.46 -3.20 22.25
C ALA A 87 3.75 -2.33 21.02
N LEU A 88 4.78 -2.68 20.25
CA LEU A 88 5.12 -1.96 19.03
C LEU A 88 5.61 -2.88 17.92
N ALA A 89 5.41 -2.43 16.68
CA ALA A 89 6.00 -3.04 15.51
C ALA A 89 7.49 -2.68 15.41
N VAL A 90 8.32 -3.70 15.25
CA VAL A 90 9.77 -3.57 15.07
C VAL A 90 10.25 -4.45 13.92
N THR A 91 11.40 -4.13 13.33
CA THR A 91 12.05 -4.98 12.33
C THR A 91 13.44 -5.43 12.80
N PRO A 92 13.94 -6.61 12.40
CA PRO A 92 15.29 -7.04 12.74
C PRO A 92 16.35 -6.04 12.29
N PHE A 93 17.20 -5.62 13.23
CA PHE A 93 18.27 -4.65 13.04
C PHE A 93 19.63 -5.34 13.14
N HIS A 94 20.43 -5.25 12.08
CA HIS A 94 21.72 -5.96 12.01
C HIS A 94 22.93 -5.05 11.78
N TYR A 95 22.74 -3.74 11.73
CA TYR A 95 23.84 -2.83 11.51
C TYR A 95 24.74 -2.69 12.74
N PHE A 96 25.98 -2.32 12.48
CA PHE A 96 26.97 -2.00 13.51
C PHE A 96 26.92 -0.50 13.74
N LEU A 97 26.43 -0.09 14.90
CA LEU A 97 26.31 1.31 15.27
C LEU A 97 27.63 1.79 15.88
N TRP A 98 28.07 2.96 15.44
CA TRP A 98 29.27 3.64 15.91
C TRP A 98 28.90 5.08 16.29
N ALA A 99 29.39 5.54 17.44
CA ALA A 99 29.38 6.95 17.82
C ALA A 99 30.77 7.54 17.59
N TYR A 100 30.84 8.84 17.33
CA TYR A 100 32.09 9.59 17.34
C TYR A 100 32.18 10.43 18.62
N ARG A 101 33.14 10.11 19.50
CA ARG A 101 33.29 10.76 20.82
C ARG A 101 34.76 11.03 21.06
N ALA A 102 35.08 12.24 21.51
CA ALA A 102 36.45 12.65 21.85
C ALA A 102 37.52 12.35 20.76
N GLY A 103 37.13 12.41 19.47
CA GLY A 103 38.05 12.17 18.35
C GLY A 103 38.22 10.69 17.96
N GLU A 104 37.45 9.78 18.54
CA GLU A 104 37.51 8.34 18.24
C GLU A 104 36.13 7.74 17.94
N GLY A 105 36.14 6.64 17.16
CA GLY A 105 34.97 5.81 16.91
C GLY A 105 34.74 4.83 18.06
N VAL A 106 33.56 4.90 18.67
CA VAL A 106 33.13 4.06 19.78
C VAL A 106 31.98 3.16 19.30
N SER A 107 32.15 1.84 19.40
CA SER A 107 31.10 0.89 19.06
C SER A 107 29.95 0.97 20.07
N ILE A 108 28.69 0.98 19.58
CA ILE A 108 27.49 1.12 20.43
C ILE A 108 26.91 -0.26 20.77
N ASN A 109 26.65 -1.08 19.74
CA ASN A 109 25.89 -2.32 19.86
C ASN A 109 26.70 -3.58 19.53
N HIS A 110 28.02 -3.46 19.52
CA HIS A 110 28.95 -4.55 19.20
C HIS A 110 30.31 -4.32 19.86
N ASN A 111 31.07 -5.40 19.99
CA ASN A 111 32.47 -5.33 20.37
C ASN A 111 33.32 -5.05 19.11
N LYS A 112 34.13 -3.99 19.11
CA LYS A 112 35.02 -3.69 17.98
C LYS A 112 36.13 -4.73 17.76
N ASP A 113 36.50 -5.47 18.81
CA ASP A 113 37.59 -6.45 18.77
C ASP A 113 37.11 -7.82 18.27
N VAL A 114 35.79 -8.04 18.15
CA VAL A 114 35.21 -9.30 17.67
C VAL A 114 34.08 -9.00 16.72
N ARG A 115 34.19 -9.49 15.47
CA ARG A 115 33.14 -9.34 14.46
C ARG A 115 32.44 -10.69 14.22
N PRO A 116 31.41 -11.04 15.01
CA PRO A 116 30.66 -12.27 14.83
C PRO A 116 29.85 -12.25 13.52
N LEU A 117 29.51 -13.43 13.02
CA LEU A 117 28.61 -13.56 11.87
C LEU A 117 27.20 -13.06 12.26
N ARG A 118 26.40 -12.65 11.26
CA ARG A 118 25.07 -12.08 11.49
C ARG A 118 24.17 -13.02 12.30
N GLN A 119 24.19 -14.32 12.00
CA GLN A 119 23.38 -15.33 12.69
C GLN A 119 23.84 -15.66 14.11
N GLU A 120 25.04 -15.26 14.51
CA GLU A 120 25.59 -15.54 15.86
C GLU A 120 25.31 -14.40 16.85
N ARG A 121 24.74 -13.29 16.36
CA ARG A 121 24.45 -12.12 17.17
C ARG A 121 23.09 -12.25 17.84
N GLU A 122 23.01 -11.70 19.06
CA GLU A 122 21.73 -11.43 19.70
C GLU A 122 20.86 -10.58 18.77
N SER A 123 19.57 -10.93 18.70
CA SER A 123 18.63 -10.22 17.85
C SER A 123 18.40 -8.82 18.40
N GLN A 124 18.70 -7.83 17.59
CA GLN A 124 18.38 -6.43 17.86
C GLN A 124 17.26 -6.01 16.92
N TYR A 125 16.48 -5.03 17.35
CA TYR A 125 15.32 -4.57 16.62
C TYR A 125 15.33 -3.04 16.54
N ARG A 126 14.79 -2.52 15.44
CA ARG A 126 14.55 -1.09 15.24
C ARG A 126 13.04 -0.89 15.12
N GLU A 127 12.53 0.16 15.73
CA GLU A 127 11.15 0.62 15.54
C GLU A 127 10.86 0.82 14.05
N THR A 128 9.61 0.58 13.64
CA THR A 128 9.20 0.81 12.25
C THR A 128 8.44 2.11 12.04
N GLY A 129 8.13 2.85 13.10
CA GLY A 129 7.23 4.00 13.03
C GLY A 129 5.75 3.63 12.87
N ALA A 130 5.43 2.37 12.59
CA ALA A 130 4.13 2.00 12.04
C ALA A 130 3.01 1.87 13.07
N VAL A 131 3.21 1.05 14.11
CA VAL A 131 2.15 0.61 15.02
C VAL A 131 2.64 0.61 16.45
N TYR A 132 1.92 1.31 17.33
CA TYR A 132 2.13 1.31 18.78
C TYR A 132 0.80 1.07 19.49
N ALA A 133 0.66 -0.04 20.20
CA ALA A 133 -0.51 -0.35 21.02
C ALA A 133 -0.21 -0.06 22.49
N MET A 134 -1.12 0.60 23.20
CA MET A 134 -0.90 1.06 24.57
C MET A 134 -2.16 0.95 25.41
N ARG A 135 -2.01 0.59 26.69
CA ARG A 135 -3.07 0.76 27.70
C ARG A 135 -3.26 2.24 28.03
N THR A 136 -4.51 2.70 27.99
CA THR A 136 -4.84 4.12 28.16
C THR A 136 -4.45 4.66 29.54
N GLU A 137 -4.76 3.92 30.61
CA GLU A 137 -4.40 4.30 31.98
C GLU A 137 -2.88 4.53 32.14
N GLY A 138 -2.09 3.58 31.62
CA GLY A 138 -0.64 3.65 31.69
C GLY A 138 -0.07 4.82 30.89
N PHE A 139 -0.60 5.07 29.69
CA PHE A 139 -0.20 6.18 28.82
C PHE A 139 -0.51 7.54 29.45
N ARG A 140 -1.70 7.72 30.05
CA ARG A 140 -2.03 8.97 30.75
C ARG A 140 -1.11 9.23 31.94
N ARG A 141 -0.76 8.17 32.69
CA ARG A 141 0.16 8.27 33.84
C ARG A 141 1.59 8.58 33.41
N SER A 142 2.10 7.90 32.38
CA SER A 142 3.49 8.06 31.91
C SER A 142 3.68 9.34 31.08
N ARG A 143 2.67 9.72 30.28
CA ARG A 143 2.72 10.77 29.25
C ARG A 143 3.77 10.54 28.17
N HIS A 144 4.16 9.28 27.94
CA HIS A 144 5.01 8.85 26.82
C HIS A 144 4.70 7.41 26.40
N ARG A 145 5.10 7.02 25.18
CA ARG A 145 4.69 5.77 24.51
C ARG A 145 5.28 4.46 25.06
N PHE A 146 6.24 4.52 25.99
CA PHE A 146 6.98 3.34 26.47
C PHE A 146 6.92 3.22 27.99
N PHE A 147 6.08 2.34 28.52
CA PHE A 147 5.91 2.18 29.96
C PHE A 147 5.55 0.75 30.31
N GLY A 148 5.78 0.37 31.56
CA GLY A 148 5.42 -0.95 32.06
C GLY A 148 6.11 -2.07 31.27
N LYS A 149 5.39 -3.17 31.05
CA LYS A 149 5.85 -4.27 30.21
C LYS A 149 5.63 -3.93 28.73
N THR A 150 6.71 -3.97 27.94
CA THR A 150 6.67 -3.73 26.48
C THR A 150 6.93 -5.01 25.70
N GLU A 151 6.06 -5.31 24.73
CA GLU A 151 6.20 -6.44 23.83
C GLU A 151 6.49 -6.01 22.38
N LEU A 152 7.12 -6.89 21.61
CA LEU A 152 7.57 -6.58 20.25
C LEU A 152 6.84 -7.47 19.24
N TYR A 153 6.17 -6.86 18.27
CA TYR A 153 5.75 -7.54 17.06
C TYR A 153 6.84 -7.39 15.99
N VAL A 154 7.42 -8.50 15.54
CA VAL A 154 8.47 -8.48 14.52
C VAL A 154 7.85 -8.40 13.12
N MET A 155 7.75 -7.17 12.61
CA MET A 155 7.31 -6.85 11.26
C MET A 155 8.40 -7.22 10.22
N PRO A 156 8.05 -7.81 9.08
CA PRO A 156 8.95 -8.04 7.95
C PRO A 156 9.57 -6.75 7.42
N ASN A 157 10.85 -6.82 7.04
CA ASN A 157 11.63 -5.67 6.54
C ASN A 157 10.98 -4.95 5.33
N GLU A 158 10.28 -5.67 4.47
CA GLU A 158 9.62 -5.08 3.29
C GLU A 158 8.46 -4.14 3.63
N ARG A 159 8.03 -4.09 4.90
CA ARG A 159 6.94 -3.23 5.38
C ARG A 159 7.42 -2.12 6.32
N CYS A 160 8.71 -2.05 6.65
CA CYS A 160 9.24 -1.14 7.67
C CYS A 160 9.72 0.23 7.13
N LEU A 161 9.39 0.59 5.89
CA LEU A 161 9.81 1.87 5.31
C LEU A 161 8.98 3.00 5.93
N GLU A 162 9.67 4.00 6.48
CA GLU A 162 9.12 5.26 6.94
C GLU A 162 9.47 6.36 5.93
N ILE A 163 8.53 7.26 5.66
CA ILE A 163 8.73 8.39 4.74
C ILE A 163 9.17 9.60 5.56
N ASP A 164 10.46 9.92 5.48
CA ASP A 164 11.06 11.14 6.03
C ASP A 164 11.52 12.09 4.91
N ASP A 165 11.99 11.53 3.79
CA ASP A 165 12.54 12.26 2.66
C ASP A 165 11.81 11.97 1.33
N PRO A 166 11.92 12.85 0.31
CA PRO A 166 11.32 12.62 -1.00
C PRO A 166 11.74 11.32 -1.69
N VAL A 167 12.90 10.77 -1.35
CA VAL A 167 13.36 9.48 -1.89
C VAL A 167 12.55 8.32 -1.31
N ASP A 168 12.20 8.37 -0.02
CA ASP A 168 11.41 7.34 0.65
C ASP A 168 10.02 7.27 0.04
N PHE A 169 9.42 8.42 -0.27
CA PHE A 169 8.14 8.49 -0.98
C PHE A 169 8.20 7.75 -2.32
N ARG A 170 9.25 7.97 -3.12
CA ARG A 170 9.43 7.29 -4.41
C ARG A 170 9.61 5.78 -4.25
N ILE A 171 10.33 5.35 -3.22
CA ILE A 171 10.52 3.93 -2.92
C ILE A 171 9.19 3.31 -2.48
N ALA A 172 8.45 3.99 -1.60
CA ALA A 172 7.14 3.56 -1.14
C ALA A 172 6.15 3.40 -2.32
N GLU A 173 6.14 4.34 -3.27
CA GLU A 173 5.31 4.24 -4.48
C GLU A 173 5.62 2.99 -5.29
N VAL A 174 6.90 2.64 -5.49
CA VAL A 174 7.29 1.44 -6.23
C VAL A 174 6.80 0.19 -5.48
N LEU A 175 7.06 0.11 -4.18
CA LEU A 175 6.66 -1.04 -3.36
C LEU A 175 5.13 -1.22 -3.30
N LEU A 176 4.38 -0.13 -3.22
CA LEU A 176 2.91 -0.16 -3.27
C LEU A 176 2.39 -0.60 -4.64
N ARG A 177 3.01 -0.14 -5.75
CA ARG A 177 2.63 -0.58 -7.10
C ARG A 177 2.93 -2.06 -7.32
N ASP A 178 4.10 -2.54 -6.87
CA ASP A 178 4.46 -3.95 -6.97
C ASP A 178 3.49 -4.83 -6.18
N ARG A 179 3.09 -4.39 -4.97
CA ARG A 179 2.06 -5.05 -4.17
C ARG A 179 0.70 -5.08 -4.89
N GLN A 180 0.26 -3.94 -5.42
CA GLN A 180 -1.00 -3.84 -6.15
C GLN A 180 -1.00 -4.74 -7.39
N GLN A 181 0.11 -4.81 -8.12
CA GLN A 181 0.27 -5.71 -9.26
C GLN A 181 0.24 -7.18 -8.83
N ALA A 182 0.86 -7.54 -7.71
CA ALA A 182 0.83 -8.89 -7.18
C ALA A 182 -0.58 -9.29 -6.72
N GLU A 183 -1.32 -8.38 -6.08
CA GLU A 183 -2.72 -8.58 -5.70
C GLU A 183 -3.63 -8.74 -6.92
N GLN A 184 -3.44 -7.91 -7.95
CA GLN A 184 -4.15 -8.04 -9.22
C GLN A 184 -3.83 -9.37 -9.90
N ALA A 185 -2.56 -9.77 -9.94
CA ALA A 185 -2.16 -11.07 -10.49
C ALA A 185 -2.75 -12.24 -9.68
N GLY A 186 -2.86 -12.11 -8.36
CA GLY A 186 -3.51 -13.08 -7.48
C GLY A 186 -5.04 -13.13 -7.64
N SER A 187 -5.65 -12.04 -8.09
CA SER A 187 -7.08 -11.97 -8.43
C SER A 187 -7.41 -12.60 -9.78
N LEU A 188 -6.40 -12.86 -10.63
CA LEU A 188 -6.61 -13.56 -11.89
C LEU A 188 -7.12 -14.98 -11.63
N PRO A 189 -8.00 -15.49 -12.51
CA PRO A 189 -8.50 -16.85 -12.36
C PRO A 189 -7.35 -17.86 -12.45
N LYS A 190 -7.40 -18.89 -11.60
CA LYS A 190 -6.40 -19.99 -11.58
C LYS A 190 -6.25 -20.68 -12.95
N LYS A 191 -7.31 -20.66 -13.75
CA LYS A 191 -7.36 -21.14 -15.11
C LYS A 191 -8.00 -20.06 -15.97
N VAL A 192 -7.20 -19.46 -16.85
CA VAL A 192 -7.66 -18.48 -17.83
C VAL A 192 -8.25 -19.22 -19.01
N GLU A 193 -9.53 -19.01 -19.29
CA GLU A 193 -10.26 -19.63 -20.41
C GLU A 193 -10.50 -18.66 -21.56
N ALA A 194 -10.44 -17.34 -21.32
CA ALA A 194 -10.41 -16.32 -22.37
C ALA A 194 -9.60 -15.10 -21.93
N VAL A 195 -9.24 -14.24 -22.88
CA VAL A 195 -8.66 -12.93 -22.60
C VAL A 195 -9.43 -11.86 -23.38
N VAL A 196 -9.95 -10.86 -22.67
CA VAL A 196 -10.70 -9.75 -23.26
C VAL A 196 -9.93 -8.47 -23.02
N LEU A 197 -9.66 -7.73 -24.10
CA LEU A 197 -8.79 -6.57 -24.08
C LEU A 197 -9.56 -5.33 -24.56
N ASP A 198 -9.30 -4.19 -23.92
CA ASP A 198 -9.54 -2.92 -24.60
C ASP A 198 -8.49 -2.71 -25.69
N PHE A 199 -8.74 -1.80 -26.63
CA PHE A 199 -7.69 -1.38 -27.54
C PHE A 199 -6.87 -0.24 -26.94
N ASP A 200 -7.54 0.86 -26.59
CA ASP A 200 -6.90 2.06 -26.10
C ASP A 200 -6.44 1.85 -24.65
N GLY A 201 -5.19 2.22 -24.37
CA GLY A 201 -4.57 2.06 -23.05
C GLY A 201 -4.03 0.66 -22.77
N VAL A 202 -4.36 -0.32 -23.63
CA VAL A 202 -3.78 -1.67 -23.60
C VAL A 202 -2.76 -1.85 -24.73
N PHE A 203 -3.18 -1.58 -25.97
CA PHE A 203 -2.30 -1.66 -27.15
C PHE A 203 -1.61 -0.33 -27.46
N THR A 204 -2.00 0.75 -26.79
CA THR A 204 -1.52 2.12 -26.98
C THR A 204 -1.22 2.76 -25.63
N ASP A 205 -0.46 3.85 -25.61
CA ASP A 205 -0.20 4.64 -24.41
C ASP A 205 -1.28 5.71 -24.15
N ASN A 206 -2.49 5.51 -24.67
CA ASN A 206 -3.61 6.47 -24.64
C ASN A 206 -3.31 7.83 -25.30
N LYS A 207 -2.33 7.88 -26.21
CA LYS A 207 -2.07 9.09 -27.02
C LYS A 207 -2.36 8.85 -28.49
N VAL A 208 -2.85 9.90 -29.13
CA VAL A 208 -3.11 9.96 -30.57
C VAL A 208 -2.26 11.05 -31.20
N LEU A 209 -1.76 10.79 -32.42
CA LEU A 209 -1.19 11.80 -33.30
C LEU A 209 -2.30 12.31 -34.20
N THR A 210 -2.67 13.57 -34.04
CA THR A 210 -3.69 14.23 -34.88
C THR A 210 -3.04 15.07 -35.97
N SER A 211 -3.59 15.05 -37.17
CA SER A 211 -3.15 15.89 -38.29
C SER A 211 -4.10 17.08 -38.51
N GLU A 212 -3.61 18.12 -39.20
CA GLU A 212 -4.42 19.30 -39.57
C GLU A 212 -5.61 18.96 -40.48
N TYR A 213 -5.55 17.82 -41.18
CA TYR A 213 -6.63 17.31 -42.03
C TYR A 213 -7.64 16.45 -41.27
N GLY A 214 -7.51 16.33 -39.94
CA GLY A 214 -8.42 15.55 -39.09
C GLY A 214 -8.16 14.05 -39.06
N GLY A 215 -7.05 13.57 -39.64
CA GLY A 215 -6.62 12.18 -39.53
C GLY A 215 -5.90 11.91 -38.21
N GLU A 216 -6.09 10.70 -37.67
CA GLU A 216 -5.46 10.24 -36.44
C GLU A 216 -4.51 9.06 -36.70
N ALA A 217 -3.50 8.90 -35.85
CA ALA A 217 -2.63 7.73 -35.80
C ALA A 217 -2.27 7.37 -34.36
N VAL A 218 -2.05 6.08 -34.09
CA VAL A 218 -1.62 5.56 -32.79
C VAL A 218 -0.33 4.77 -32.91
N ILE A 219 0.42 4.67 -31.82
CA ILE A 219 1.63 3.86 -31.72
C ILE A 219 1.30 2.58 -30.96
N CYS A 220 1.48 1.42 -31.60
CA CYS A 220 1.35 0.10 -30.96
C CYS A 220 2.71 -0.61 -30.85
N ASN A 221 2.84 -1.52 -29.89
CA ASN A 221 4.07 -2.28 -29.70
C ASN A 221 4.08 -3.56 -30.55
N ARG A 222 5.25 -3.96 -31.08
CA ARG A 222 5.38 -5.26 -31.79
C ARG A 222 5.43 -6.44 -30.82
N SER A 223 5.88 -6.22 -29.59
CA SER A 223 5.98 -7.24 -28.54
C SER A 223 4.62 -7.85 -28.16
N ASP A 224 3.53 -7.09 -28.30
CA ASP A 224 2.16 -7.59 -28.06
C ASP A 224 1.86 -8.84 -28.87
N GLY A 225 2.36 -8.90 -30.11
CA GLY A 225 2.17 -10.04 -31.00
C GLY A 225 2.74 -11.34 -30.44
N TRP A 226 3.84 -11.30 -29.68
CA TRP A 226 4.45 -12.50 -29.09
C TRP A 226 3.60 -13.06 -27.95
N GLY A 227 3.08 -12.21 -27.06
CA GLY A 227 2.20 -12.64 -25.97
C GLY A 227 0.89 -13.22 -26.49
N LEU A 228 0.27 -12.52 -27.44
CA LEU A 228 -0.99 -12.96 -28.06
C LEU A 228 -0.84 -14.25 -28.87
N ALA A 229 0.29 -14.45 -29.55
CA ALA A 229 0.57 -15.69 -30.26
C ALA A 229 0.60 -16.89 -29.30
N ARG A 230 1.26 -16.75 -28.14
CA ARG A 230 1.31 -17.81 -27.11
C ARG A 230 -0.07 -18.14 -26.54
N LEU A 231 -0.92 -17.13 -26.30
CA LEU A 231 -2.30 -17.35 -25.85
C LEU A 231 -3.11 -18.14 -26.89
N LYS A 232 -2.94 -17.81 -28.19
CA LYS A 232 -3.58 -18.54 -29.28
C LYS A 232 -3.08 -19.98 -29.42
N GLU A 233 -1.77 -20.19 -29.30
CA GLU A 233 -1.16 -21.53 -29.31
C GLU A 233 -1.68 -22.39 -28.14
N ALA A 234 -1.96 -21.76 -26.99
CA ALA A 234 -2.59 -22.40 -25.85
C ALA A 234 -4.11 -22.60 -26.01
N GLY A 235 -4.70 -22.18 -27.14
CA GLY A 235 -6.12 -22.30 -27.42
C GLY A 235 -7.01 -21.33 -26.63
N VAL A 236 -6.44 -20.27 -26.05
CA VAL A 236 -7.19 -19.26 -25.29
C VAL A 236 -7.81 -18.27 -26.28
N PRO A 237 -9.15 -18.21 -26.41
CA PRO A 237 -9.83 -17.23 -27.24
C PRO A 237 -9.58 -15.80 -26.74
N ILE A 238 -9.41 -14.88 -27.69
CA ILE A 238 -9.07 -13.47 -27.43
C ILE A 238 -10.05 -12.57 -28.14
N LEU A 239 -10.65 -11.62 -27.41
CA LEU A 239 -11.55 -10.60 -27.92
C LEU A 239 -11.00 -9.20 -27.63
N VAL A 240 -11.08 -8.31 -28.62
CA VAL A 240 -10.86 -6.86 -28.43
C VAL A 240 -12.20 -6.14 -28.44
N LEU A 241 -12.48 -5.37 -27.40
CA LEU A 241 -13.67 -4.52 -27.28
C LEU A 241 -13.24 -3.04 -27.31
N SER A 242 -13.66 -2.28 -28.32
CA SER A 242 -13.43 -0.83 -28.37
C SER A 242 -14.77 -0.08 -28.41
N THR A 243 -14.82 1.03 -27.67
CA THR A 243 -15.99 1.92 -27.60
C THR A 243 -16.20 2.71 -28.89
N GLU A 244 -15.11 3.06 -29.58
CA GLU A 244 -15.14 3.90 -30.75
C GLU A 244 -15.05 3.08 -32.04
N HIS A 245 -15.45 3.69 -33.16
CA HIS A 245 -15.23 3.10 -34.47
C HIS A 245 -13.95 3.68 -35.07
N ASN A 246 -12.87 2.91 -35.09
CA ASN A 246 -11.58 3.36 -35.58
C ASN A 246 -10.95 2.34 -36.54
N SER A 247 -10.64 2.80 -37.76
CA SER A 247 -10.08 1.96 -38.81
C SER A 247 -8.70 1.38 -38.44
N ILE A 248 -7.94 2.05 -37.57
CA ILE A 248 -6.63 1.58 -37.11
C ILE A 248 -6.79 0.39 -36.16
N VAL A 249 -7.79 0.44 -35.27
CA VAL A 249 -8.14 -0.68 -34.37
C VAL A 249 -8.45 -1.93 -35.19
N ALA A 250 -9.35 -1.80 -36.17
CA ALA A 250 -9.70 -2.89 -37.09
C ALA A 250 -8.46 -3.45 -37.81
N ALA A 251 -7.65 -2.57 -38.40
CA ALA A 251 -6.47 -2.97 -39.16
C ALA A 251 -5.44 -3.69 -38.28
N ARG A 252 -5.25 -3.23 -37.05
CA ARG A 252 -4.31 -3.82 -36.09
C ARG A 252 -4.81 -5.18 -35.59
N CYS A 253 -6.07 -5.29 -35.18
CA CYS A 253 -6.69 -6.55 -34.77
C CYS A 253 -6.64 -7.58 -35.90
N ASN A 254 -6.97 -7.20 -37.13
CA ASN A 254 -6.88 -8.07 -38.30
C ASN A 254 -5.45 -8.56 -38.55
N LYS A 255 -4.46 -7.66 -38.46
CA LYS A 255 -3.04 -8.03 -38.59
C LYS A 255 -2.58 -9.01 -37.53
N LEU A 256 -3.10 -8.88 -36.30
CA LEU A 256 -2.80 -9.78 -35.20
C LEU A 256 -3.70 -11.03 -35.21
N GLY A 257 -4.70 -11.11 -36.10
CA GLY A 257 -5.70 -12.18 -36.19
C GLY A 257 -6.64 -12.25 -34.98
N LEU A 258 -6.96 -11.12 -34.35
CA LEU A 258 -7.81 -11.04 -33.16
C LEU A 258 -9.27 -10.78 -33.56
N GLU A 259 -10.22 -11.39 -32.83
CA GLU A 259 -11.62 -11.00 -32.90
C GLU A 259 -11.77 -9.59 -32.31
N CYS A 260 -12.52 -8.71 -32.99
CA CYS A 260 -12.68 -7.32 -32.56
C CYS A 260 -14.13 -6.88 -32.75
N ARG A 261 -14.74 -6.36 -31.68
CA ARG A 261 -16.06 -5.71 -31.69
C ARG A 261 -15.85 -4.23 -31.34
N GLN A 262 -16.29 -3.34 -32.23
CA GLN A 262 -16.14 -1.89 -32.12
C GLN A 262 -17.51 -1.21 -32.01
N ALA A 263 -17.51 0.09 -31.71
CA ALA A 263 -18.73 0.87 -31.48
C ALA A 263 -19.62 0.27 -30.37
N VAL A 264 -18.98 -0.30 -29.35
CA VAL A 264 -19.64 -0.96 -28.23
C VAL A 264 -19.85 0.05 -27.11
N SER A 265 -21.07 0.56 -26.95
CA SER A 265 -21.43 1.45 -25.85
C SER A 265 -21.59 0.70 -24.52
N ASP A 266 -22.09 -0.54 -24.57
CA ASP A 266 -22.21 -1.44 -23.42
C ASP A 266 -21.25 -2.62 -23.57
N LYS A 267 -20.02 -2.43 -23.07
CA LYS A 267 -18.97 -3.46 -23.12
C LYS A 267 -19.34 -4.72 -22.31
N LEU A 268 -20.10 -4.56 -21.23
CA LEU A 268 -20.48 -5.69 -20.38
C LEU A 268 -21.48 -6.61 -21.10
N HIS A 269 -22.50 -6.04 -21.73
CA HIS A 269 -23.47 -6.83 -22.48
C HIS A 269 -22.82 -7.61 -23.64
N VAL A 270 -21.92 -6.96 -24.38
CA VAL A 270 -21.21 -7.60 -25.51
C VAL A 270 -20.24 -8.68 -25.03
N LEU A 271 -19.60 -8.45 -23.88
CA LEU A 271 -18.76 -9.45 -23.22
C LEU A 271 -19.58 -10.68 -22.83
N ASP A 272 -20.67 -10.49 -22.08
CA ASP A 272 -21.51 -11.60 -21.60
C ASP A 272 -22.04 -12.43 -22.78
N ALA A 273 -22.53 -11.79 -23.85
CA ALA A 273 -22.97 -12.47 -25.07
C ALA A 273 -21.84 -13.27 -25.76
N TRP A 274 -20.62 -12.71 -25.81
CA TRP A 274 -19.47 -13.43 -26.39
C TRP A 274 -19.04 -14.60 -25.52
N LEU A 275 -19.09 -14.47 -24.20
CA LEU A 275 -18.80 -15.57 -23.27
C LEU A 275 -19.80 -16.72 -23.43
N ASP A 276 -21.08 -16.40 -23.59
CA ASP A 276 -22.13 -17.39 -23.89
C ASP A 276 -21.86 -18.10 -25.23
N GLU A 277 -21.47 -17.37 -26.28
CA GLU A 277 -21.09 -17.94 -27.58
C GLU A 277 -19.89 -18.91 -27.48
N LYS A 278 -18.96 -18.67 -26.55
CA LYS A 278 -17.78 -19.51 -26.31
C LYS A 278 -17.99 -20.57 -25.24
N CYS A 279 -19.14 -20.58 -24.56
CA CYS A 279 -19.42 -21.42 -23.39
C CYS A 279 -18.41 -21.23 -22.24
N ILE A 280 -18.00 -19.99 -21.95
CA ILE A 280 -17.00 -19.64 -20.92
C ILE A 280 -17.67 -18.93 -19.75
N SER A 281 -17.31 -19.30 -18.52
CA SER A 281 -17.79 -18.60 -17.31
C SER A 281 -17.06 -17.28 -17.10
N ARG A 282 -17.77 -16.26 -16.61
CA ARG A 282 -17.20 -14.95 -16.27
C ARG A 282 -16.07 -15.01 -15.23
N ASP A 283 -16.10 -16.00 -14.35
CA ASP A 283 -15.04 -16.22 -13.34
C ASP A 283 -13.74 -16.78 -13.92
N ALA A 284 -13.69 -17.09 -15.22
CA ALA A 284 -12.53 -17.67 -15.90
C ALA A 284 -11.91 -16.74 -16.97
N VAL A 285 -12.30 -15.46 -16.98
CA VAL A 285 -12.00 -14.46 -18.01
C VAL A 285 -11.24 -13.29 -17.42
#